data_AF-A0ABD6IKI8-F1
#
_entry.id   AF-A0ABD6IKI8-F1
#
_cell.length_a   1.000
_cell.length_b   1.000
_cell.length_c   1.000
_cell.angle_alpha   90.00
_cell.angle_beta   90.00
_cell.angle_gamma   90.00
#
_symmetry.space_group_name_H-M   'P 1'
#
loop_
_entity.id
_entity.type
_entity.pdbx_description
1 polymer ?
#
loop_
_entity_poly.entity_id
_entity_poly.type
_entity_poly.pdbx_seq_one_letter_code
_entity_poly.pdbx_strand_id
1 'polypeptide(L)'
;MRVPSLTHPGPWREAGGRVRGAVKTLTPLHRDALVLVYAPGTGVAHAARAPGTSPGTVRSRAFRALHALRGELPDGAADLR
;
A
#
# COMPACT_ATOMS: atom_id res chain seq x y z
N MET A 1 20.93 10.36 3.87
CA MET A 1 19.95 10.00 2.81
C MET A 1 19.35 11.29 2.27
N ARG A 2 19.75 11.71 1.07
CA ARG A 2 19.31 12.98 0.47
C ARG A 2 17.99 12.72 -0.26
N VAL A 3 16.88 13.24 0.25
CA VAL A 3 15.60 13.25 -0.47
C VAL A 3 15.74 14.20 -1.68
N PRO A 4 15.58 13.73 -2.92
CA PRO A 4 15.71 14.60 -4.10
C PRO A 4 14.67 15.73 -4.09
N SER A 5 15.08 16.93 -4.48
CA SER A 5 14.25 18.14 -4.47
C SER A 5 13.08 18.07 -5.46
N LEU A 6 11.89 18.50 -5.01
CA LEU A 6 10.58 18.35 -5.65
C LEU A 6 10.28 19.33 -6.81
N THR A 7 11.30 19.78 -7.56
CA THR A 7 11.15 20.92 -8.49
C THR A 7 10.83 20.54 -9.95
N HIS A 8 10.41 19.29 -10.20
CA HIS A 8 9.68 18.87 -11.40
C HIS A 8 8.37 18.19 -10.96
N PRO A 9 7.37 17.96 -11.83
CA PRO A 9 6.53 16.78 -11.68
C PRO A 9 7.44 15.54 -11.85
N GLY A 10 8.28 15.28 -10.85
CA GLY A 10 9.37 14.32 -10.93
C GLY A 10 8.86 12.89 -11.09
N PRO A 11 9.77 11.90 -11.12
CA PRO A 11 9.42 10.47 -11.26
C PRO A 11 8.35 10.00 -10.26
N TRP A 12 8.22 10.69 -9.13
CA TRP A 12 7.23 10.48 -8.07
C TRP A 12 5.78 10.74 -8.49
N ARG A 13 5.49 11.66 -9.44
CA ARG A 13 4.12 11.89 -9.92
C ARG A 13 3.66 10.77 -10.83
N GLU A 14 4.52 10.32 -11.74
CA GLU A 14 4.25 9.17 -12.60
C GLU A 14 4.19 7.87 -11.79
N ALA A 15 5.09 7.69 -10.84
CA ALA A 15 5.02 6.59 -9.87
C ALA A 15 3.72 6.66 -9.06
N GLY A 16 3.34 7.83 -8.56
CA GLY A 16 2.07 8.04 -7.84
C GLY A 16 0.83 7.77 -8.71
N GLY A 17 0.89 8.10 -10.00
CA GLY A 17 -0.15 7.76 -10.98
C GLY A 17 -0.28 6.26 -11.20
N ARG A 18 0.85 5.56 -11.39
CA ARG A 18 0.90 4.09 -11.52
C ARG A 18 0.41 3.38 -10.27
N VAL A 19 0.87 3.79 -9.09
CA VAL A 19 0.40 3.26 -7.79
C VAL A 19 -1.11 3.47 -7.65
N ARG A 20 -1.62 4.66 -7.96
CA ARG A 20 -3.06 4.94 -7.90
C ARG A 20 -3.84 4.09 -8.89
N GLY A 21 -3.30 3.83 -10.09
CA GLY A 21 -3.87 2.92 -11.08
C GLY A 21 -3.95 1.49 -10.55
N ALA A 22 -2.83 0.95 -10.05
CA ALA A 22 -2.75 -0.41 -9.50
C ALA A 22 -3.65 -0.59 -8.26
N VAL A 23 -3.71 0.37 -7.35
CA VAL A 23 -4.61 0.28 -6.18
C VAL A 23 -6.09 0.19 -6.58
N LYS A 24 -6.49 0.75 -7.74
CA LYS A 24 -7.87 0.63 -8.23
C LYS A 24 -8.22 -0.79 -8.69
N THR A 25 -7.25 -1.64 -9.03
CA THR A 25 -7.50 -3.04 -9.44
C THR A 25 -7.73 -3.96 -8.22
N LEU A 26 -7.38 -3.51 -7.02
CA LEU A 26 -7.57 -4.27 -5.79
C LEU A 26 -9.05 -4.39 -5.41
N THR A 27 -9.39 -5.49 -4.74
CA THR A 27 -10.68 -5.65 -4.07
C THR A 27 -10.86 -4.61 -2.95
N PRO A 28 -12.09 -4.26 -2.56
CA PRO A 28 -12.34 -3.34 -1.45
C PRO A 28 -11.61 -3.74 -0.17
N LEU A 29 -11.66 -5.03 0.19
CA LEU A 29 -10.99 -5.57 1.38
C LEU A 29 -9.47 -5.41 1.36
N HIS A 30 -8.84 -5.51 0.18
CA HIS A 30 -7.41 -5.26 0.04
C HIS A 30 -7.07 -3.78 0.17
N ARG A 31 -7.89 -2.88 -0.38
CA ARG A 31 -7.67 -1.43 -0.23
C ARG A 31 -7.80 -0.98 1.21
N ASP A 32 -8.83 -1.47 1.92
CA ASP A 32 -9.05 -1.13 3.32
C ASP A 32 -7.86 -1.56 4.18
N ALA A 33 -7.33 -2.77 3.94
CA ALA A 33 -6.14 -3.24 4.64
C ALA A 33 -4.91 -2.36 4.41
N LEU A 34 -4.72 -1.80 3.20
CA LEU A 34 -3.62 -0.89 2.93
C LEU A 34 -3.79 0.45 3.65
N VAL A 35 -4.98 1.05 3.63
CA VAL A 35 -5.27 2.30 4.34
C VAL A 35 -5.04 2.12 5.84
N LEU A 36 -5.51 1.02 6.41
CA LEU A 36 -5.41 0.72 7.83
C LEU A 36 -3.98 0.48 8.34
N VAL A 37 -3.05 0.12 7.45
CA VAL A 37 -1.65 -0.20 7.81
C VAL A 37 -0.69 0.93 7.46
N TYR A 38 -0.92 1.61 6.33
CA TYR A 38 0.05 2.54 5.75
C TYR A 38 -0.41 4.00 5.74
N ALA A 39 -1.68 4.31 6.05
CA ALA A 39 -2.10 5.70 6.17
C ALA A 39 -1.52 6.33 7.46
N PRO A 40 -1.11 7.60 7.42
CA PRO A 40 -0.62 8.29 8.61
C PRO A 40 -1.61 8.20 9.79
N GLY A 41 -1.10 7.92 11.00
CA GLY A 41 -1.93 7.80 12.21
C GLY A 41 -2.77 6.52 12.30
N THR A 42 -2.66 5.64 11.31
CA THR A 42 -3.26 4.29 11.35
C THR A 42 -2.20 3.23 11.65
N GLY A 43 -2.63 2.01 11.95
CA GLY A 43 -1.73 0.90 12.24
C GLY A 43 -2.49 -0.38 12.56
N VAL A 44 -1.79 -1.52 12.54
CA VAL A 44 -2.40 -2.85 12.71
C VAL A 44 -3.26 -2.98 13.97
N ALA A 45 -2.79 -2.43 15.10
CA ALA A 45 -3.53 -2.44 16.36
C ALA A 45 -4.80 -1.57 16.31
N HIS A 46 -4.76 -0.45 15.58
CA HIS A 46 -5.93 0.40 15.35
C HIS A 46 -6.94 -0.32 14.45
N ALA A 47 -6.45 -0.94 13.37
CA ALA A 47 -7.22 -1.68 12.39
C ALA A 47 -7.97 -2.89 13.00
N ALA A 48 -7.31 -3.60 13.91
CA ALA A 48 -7.87 -4.76 14.59
C ALA A 48 -8.96 -4.40 15.63
N ARG A 49 -9.23 -3.12 15.88
CA ARG A 49 -10.38 -2.69 16.70
C ARG A 49 -11.69 -2.70 15.92
N ALA A 50 -11.64 -2.79 14.59
CA ALA A 50 -12.84 -2.95 13.78
C ALA A 50 -13.51 -4.31 14.09
N PRO A 51 -14.83 -4.35 14.32
CA PRO A 51 -15.55 -5.59 14.55
C PRO A 51 -15.26 -6.63 13.46
N GLY A 52 -15.02 -7.88 13.86
CA GLY A 52 -14.73 -8.98 12.94
C GLY A 52 -13.32 -8.97 12.32
N THR A 53 -12.40 -8.16 12.83
CA THR A 53 -11.03 -8.05 12.31
C THR A 53 -9.99 -8.38 13.39
N SER A 54 -9.16 -9.41 13.17
CA SER A 54 -8.03 -9.72 14.06
C SER A 54 -6.73 -9.08 13.56
N PRO A 55 -5.71 -8.86 14.42
CA PRO A 55 -4.40 -8.40 13.96
C PRO A 55 -3.78 -9.31 12.88
N GLY A 56 -4.00 -10.63 12.99
CA GLY A 56 -3.56 -11.60 11.99
C GLY A 56 -4.26 -11.43 10.64
N THR A 57 -5.57 -11.16 10.66
CA THR A 57 -6.37 -10.87 9.47
C THR A 57 -5.93 -9.58 8.78
N VAL A 58 -5.61 -8.53 9.54
CA VAL A 58 -5.10 -7.27 8.97
C VAL A 58 -3.78 -7.52 8.25
N ARG A 59 -2.84 -8.22 8.89
CA ARG A 59 -1.53 -8.53 8.29
C ARG A 59 -1.66 -9.41 7.05
N SER A 60 -2.48 -10.46 7.09
CA SER A 60 -2.65 -11.37 5.96
C SER A 60 -3.32 -10.67 4.76
N ARG A 61 -4.32 -9.82 4.99
CA ARG A 61 -4.94 -9.01 3.92
C ARG A 61 -3.98 -7.98 3.34
N ALA A 62 -3.20 -7.29 4.17
CA ALA A 62 -2.18 -6.36 3.70
C ALA A 62 -1.09 -7.06 2.86
N PHE A 63 -0.64 -8.25 3.29
CA PHE A 63 0.28 -9.08 2.51
C PHE A 63 -0.30 -9.46 1.14
N ARG A 64 -1.56 -9.91 1.09
CA ARG A 64 -2.22 -10.27 -0.17
C ARG A 64 -2.45 -9.06 -1.08
N ALA A 65 -2.77 -7.90 -0.52
CA ALA A 65 -2.89 -6.64 -1.26
C ALA A 65 -1.56 -6.23 -1.90
N LEU A 66 -0.46 -6.24 -1.13
CA LEU A 66 0.88 -5.94 -1.66
C LEU A 66 1.31 -6.96 -2.71
N HIS A 67 1.02 -8.24 -2.50
CA HIS A 67 1.35 -9.28 -3.47
C HIS A 67 0.62 -9.09 -4.80
N ALA A 68 -0.67 -8.71 -4.77
CA ALA A 68 -1.41 -8.35 -5.97
C ALA A 68 -0.80 -7.12 -6.67
N LEU A 69 -0.41 -6.08 -5.92
CA LEU A 69 0.24 -4.89 -6.49
C LEU A 69 1.60 -5.17 -7.13
N ARG A 70 2.36 -6.16 -6.63
CA ARG A 70 3.65 -6.55 -7.22
C ARG A 70 3.50 -7.07 -8.66
N GLY A 71 2.36 -7.68 -9.00
CA GLY A 71 2.07 -8.11 -10.38
C GLY A 71 1.75 -6.95 -11.34
N GLU A 72 1.30 -5.82 -10.80
CA GLU A 72 0.80 -4.67 -11.57
C GLU A 72 1.82 -3.54 -11.70
N LEU A 73 2.82 -3.49 -10.83
CA LEU A 73 3.82 -2.42 -10.78
C LEU A 73 5.19 -2.92 -11.30
N PRO A 74 5.70 -2.38 -12.43
CA PRO A 74 7.04 -2.71 -12.91
C PRO A 74 8.12 -2.19 -11.96
N ASP A 75 9.14 -3.02 -11.71
CA ASP A 75 10.40 -2.76 -11.01
C ASP A 75 10.35 -2.28 -9.53
N GLY A 76 9.20 -1.97 -8.95
CA GLY A 76 9.10 -1.53 -7.54
C GLY A 76 9.08 -2.65 -6.49
N ALA A 77 9.02 -3.91 -6.92
CA ALA A 77 8.82 -5.08 -6.07
C ALA A 77 10.12 -5.79 -5.65
N ALA A 78 11.26 -5.45 -6.25
CA ALA A 78 12.52 -6.18 -6.07
C ALA A 78 13.16 -5.98 -4.67
N ASP A 79 12.91 -4.83 -4.03
CA ASP A 79 13.60 -4.41 -2.80
C ASP A 79 12.89 -4.79 -1.49
N LEU A 80 11.76 -5.49 -1.55
CA LEU A 80 11.00 -5.95 -0.38
C LEU A 80 11.21 -7.45 -0.12
N ARG A 81 12.47 -7.89 -0.10
CA ARG A 81 12.87 -9.27 0.26
C ARG A 81 13.44 -9.33 1.67
#